data_AF-A0A958BEX9-F1
#
_entry.id   AF-A0A958BEX9-F1
#
_cell.length_a   1.000
_cell.length_b   1.000
_cell.length_c   1.000
_cell.angle_alpha   90.00
_cell.angle_beta   90.00
_cell.angle_gamma   90.00
#
_symmetry.space_group_name_H-M   'P 1'
#
loop_
_entity.id
_entity.type
_entity.pdbx_description
1 polymer ?
#
loop_
_entity_poly.entity_id
_entity_poly.type
_entity_poly.pdbx_seq_one_letter_code
_entity_poly.pdbx_strand_id
1 'polypeptide(L)'
;MAAIDELGADVRRLLGERREAPLLLTLDGRPIAVVLGLEDAEDLDRLKLWFSPEFQAMLEASREQHRAGLGIDHDTFWTGLESAVEETS
;
A
#
# COMPACT_ATOMS: atom_id res chain seq x y z
N MET A 1 -1.78 -25.38 -24.22
CA MET A 1 -1.37 -24.77 -22.95
C MET A 1 -0.56 -23.54 -23.34
N ALA A 2 -1.18 -22.37 -23.36
CA ALA A 2 -0.50 -21.13 -23.74
C ALA A 2 0.45 -20.75 -22.60
N ALA A 3 1.71 -20.51 -22.92
CA ALA A 3 2.69 -20.02 -21.97
C ALA A 3 2.26 -18.62 -21.48
N ILE A 4 2.63 -18.28 -20.24
CA ILE A 4 2.43 -16.95 -19.63
C ILE A 4 2.86 -15.79 -20.57
N ASP A 5 3.77 -16.05 -21.51
CA ASP A 5 4.26 -15.10 -22.51
C ASP A 5 3.21 -14.65 -23.53
N GLU A 6 2.26 -15.52 -23.93
CA GLU A 6 1.18 -15.13 -24.87
C GLU A 6 0.11 -14.27 -24.19
N LEU A 7 -0.12 -14.47 -22.88
CA LEU A 7 -0.96 -13.58 -22.08
C LEU A 7 -0.29 -12.19 -21.89
N GLY A 8 1.04 -12.14 -21.98
CA GLY A 8 1.84 -10.95 -21.70
C GLY A 8 1.60 -9.78 -22.67
N ALA A 9 1.38 -10.05 -23.96
CA ALA A 9 1.24 -8.99 -24.96
C ALA A 9 -0.08 -8.20 -24.82
N ASP A 10 -1.20 -8.91 -24.66
CA ASP A 10 -2.51 -8.29 -24.49
C ASP A 10 -2.64 -7.60 -23.12
N VAL A 11 -2.11 -8.21 -22.06
CA VAL A 11 -2.07 -7.60 -20.73
C VAL A 11 -1.22 -6.33 -20.75
N ARG A 12 -0.05 -6.34 -21.41
CA ARG A 12 0.81 -5.16 -21.54
C ARG A 12 0.12 -4.03 -22.30
N ARG A 13 -0.62 -4.35 -23.37
CA ARG A 13 -1.40 -3.37 -24.13
C ARG A 13 -2.49 -2.75 -23.26
N LEU A 14 -3.28 -3.57 -22.57
CA LEU A 14 -4.36 -3.12 -21.70
C LEU A 14 -3.84 -2.24 -20.55
N LEU A 15 -2.72 -2.62 -19.92
CA LEU A 15 -2.08 -1.81 -18.87
C LEU A 15 -1.52 -0.49 -19.42
N GLY A 16 -0.96 -0.49 -20.63
CA GLY A 16 -0.45 0.71 -21.28
C GLY A 16 -1.55 1.74 -21.57
N GLU A 17 -2.75 1.29 -21.94
CA GLU A 17 -3.92 2.13 -22.26
C GLU A 17 -4.70 2.58 -21.01
N ARG A 18 -4.55 1.90 -19.87
CA ARG A 18 -5.37 2.07 -18.66
C ARG A 18 -4.53 2.11 -17.38
N ARG A 19 -3.51 2.97 -17.35
CA ARG A 19 -2.59 3.09 -16.19
C ARG A 19 -3.28 3.49 -14.88
N GLU A 20 -4.38 4.23 -14.97
CA GLU A 20 -5.03 4.86 -13.81
C GLU A 20 -6.02 3.94 -13.07
N ALA A 21 -6.31 2.74 -13.59
CA ALA A 21 -7.34 1.87 -13.01
C ALA A 21 -6.93 0.39 -12.95
N PRO A 22 -7.21 -0.32 -11.82
CA PRO A 22 -7.06 -1.77 -11.73
C PRO A 22 -7.89 -2.51 -12.79
N LEU A 23 -7.33 -3.57 -13.37
CA LEU A 23 -8.06 -4.48 -14.26
C LEU A 23 -8.50 -5.72 -13.50
N LEU A 24 -9.78 -6.10 -13.63
CA LEU A 24 -10.32 -7.34 -13.08
C LEU A 24 -10.28 -8.44 -14.14
N LEU A 25 -9.56 -9.53 -13.86
CA LEU A 25 -9.55 -10.71 -14.71
C LEU A 25 -10.62 -11.70 -14.24
N THR A 26 -11.44 -12.15 -15.18
CA THR A 26 -12.51 -13.12 -14.94
C THR A 26 -12.38 -14.35 -15.82
N LEU A 27 -12.67 -15.52 -15.26
CA LEU A 27 -12.81 -16.79 -16.00
C LEU A 27 -14.22 -17.33 -15.78
N ASP A 28 -14.98 -17.50 -16.87
CA ASP A 28 -16.40 -17.89 -16.83
C ASP A 28 -17.25 -16.99 -15.91
N GLY A 29 -17.01 -15.68 -15.96
CA GLY A 29 -17.70 -14.69 -15.13
C GLY A 29 -17.27 -14.66 -13.66
N ARG A 30 -16.32 -15.50 -13.23
CA ARG A 30 -15.79 -15.50 -11.87
C ARG A 30 -14.48 -14.71 -11.79
N PRO A 31 -14.33 -13.77 -10.85
CA PRO A 31 -13.07 -13.09 -10.59
C PRO A 31 -11.95 -14.09 -10.25
N ILE A 32 -10.80 -13.95 -10.89
CA ILE A 32 -9.61 -14.80 -10.62
C ILE A 32 -8.37 -14.00 -10.25
N ALA A 33 -8.26 -12.75 -10.70
CA ALA A 33 -7.12 -11.88 -10.38
C ALA A 33 -7.46 -10.41 -10.58
N VAL A 34 -6.68 -9.55 -9.92
CA VAL A 34 -6.63 -8.11 -10.20
C VAL A 34 -5.23 -7.80 -10.73
N VAL A 35 -5.15 -7.05 -11.82
CA VAL A 35 -3.89 -6.59 -12.40
C VAL A 35 -3.78 -5.10 -12.17
N LEU A 36 -2.69 -4.70 -11.51
CA LEU A 36 -2.36 -3.30 -11.24
C LEU A 36 -1.18 -2.89 -12.12
N GLY A 37 -1.30 -1.74 -12.78
CA GLY A 37 -0.14 -1.08 -13.37
C GLY A 37 0.72 -0.51 -12.25
N LEU A 38 2.03 -0.74 -12.31
CA LEU A 38 3.02 -0.10 -11.45
C LEU A 38 3.83 0.86 -12.31
N GLU A 39 4.07 2.07 -11.81
CA GLU A 39 4.86 3.08 -12.52
C GLU A 39 6.34 2.93 -12.20
N ASP A 40 6.66 2.57 -10.96
CA ASP A 40 8.03 2.45 -10.47
C ASP A 40 8.20 1.33 -9.42
N ALA A 41 9.42 1.22 -8.90
CA ALA A 41 9.76 0.25 -7.86
C ALA A 41 9.15 0.59 -6.49
N GLU A 42 8.85 1.87 -6.23
CA GLU A 42 8.25 2.32 -4.98
C GLU A 42 6.79 1.86 -4.87
N ASP A 43 6.05 1.85 -5.99
CA ASP A 43 4.69 1.29 -6.06
C ASP A 43 4.64 -0.18 -5.64
N LEU A 44 5.63 -0.97 -6.08
CA LEU A 44 5.72 -2.38 -5.70
C LEU A 44 5.96 -2.53 -4.19
N ASP A 45 6.86 -1.73 -3.63
CA ASP A 45 7.18 -1.81 -2.20
C ASP A 45 6.02 -1.32 -1.33
N ARG A 46 5.28 -0.29 -1.77
CA ARG A 46 4.01 0.13 -1.13
C ARG A 46 2.97 -0.97 -1.15
N LEU A 47 2.81 -1.71 -2.25
CA LEU A 47 1.89 -2.85 -2.31
C LEU A 47 2.32 -3.97 -1.36
N LYS A 48 3.61 -4.33 -1.32
CA LYS A 48 4.12 -5.31 -0.37
C LYS A 48 3.83 -4.90 1.07
N LEU A 49 4.08 -3.62 1.40
CA LEU A 49 3.83 -3.08 2.73
C LEU A 49 2.34 -3.12 3.07
N TRP A 50 1.48 -2.70 2.14
CA TRP A 50 0.03 -2.72 2.31
C TRP A 50 -0.51 -4.14 2.60
N PHE A 51 0.05 -5.17 1.98
CA PHE A 51 -0.38 -6.56 2.21
C PHE A 51 0.39 -7.29 3.31
N SER A 52 1.37 -6.66 3.97
CA SER A 52 2.07 -7.28 5.11
C SER A 52 1.11 -7.46 6.30
N PRO A 53 0.94 -8.69 6.81
CA PRO A 53 0.14 -8.94 8.01
C PRO A 53 0.63 -8.15 9.23
N GLU A 54 1.95 -8.05 9.40
CA GLU A 54 2.58 -7.34 10.51
C GLU A 54 2.29 -5.84 10.44
N PHE A 55 2.41 -5.26 9.25
CA PHE A 55 2.11 -3.84 9.04
C PHE A 55 0.62 -3.53 9.24
N GLN A 56 -0.27 -4.41 8.75
CA GLN A 56 -1.71 -4.26 8.97
C GLN A 56 -2.08 -4.37 10.46
N ALA A 57 -1.47 -5.30 11.19
CA ALA A 57 -1.66 -5.42 12.64
C ALA A 57 -1.18 -4.16 13.39
N MET A 58 -0.04 -3.60 13.01
CA MET A 58 0.46 -2.34 13.55
C MET A 58 -0.50 -1.18 13.30
N LEU A 59 -1.03 -1.05 12.07
CA LEU A 59 -2.00 -0.01 11.72
C LEU A 59 -3.29 -0.15 12.53
N GLU A 60 -3.80 -1.37 12.73
CA GLU A 60 -5.02 -1.55 13.52
C GLU A 60 -4.80 -1.20 14.98
N ALA A 61 -3.69 -1.64 15.58
CA ALA A 61 -3.33 -1.26 16.94
C ALA A 61 -3.22 0.27 17.12
N SER A 62 -2.60 0.96 16.16
CA SER A 62 -2.51 2.43 16.17
C SER A 62 -3.91 3.08 16.07
N ARG A 63 -4.79 2.58 15.19
CA ARG A 63 -6.16 3.08 15.07
C ARG A 63 -6.96 2.86 16.35
N GLU A 64 -6.80 1.73 17.02
CA GLU A 64 -7.42 1.47 18.32
C GLU A 64 -6.93 2.44 19.39
N GLN A 65 -5.63 2.69 19.46
CA GLN A 65 -5.05 3.69 20.36
C GLN A 65 -5.60 5.09 20.11
N HIS A 66 -5.69 5.50 18.84
CA HIS A 66 -6.27 6.80 18.47
C HIS A 66 -7.75 6.90 18.88
N ARG A 67 -8.55 5.86 18.62
CA ARG A 67 -9.96 5.83 19.05
C ARG A 67 -10.11 5.87 20.57
N ALA A 68 -9.16 5.28 21.30
CA ALA A 68 -9.10 5.32 22.76
C ALA A 68 -8.56 6.65 23.32
N GLY A 69 -8.21 7.62 22.48
CA GLY A 69 -7.67 8.92 22.91
C GLY A 69 -6.21 8.87 23.37
N LEU A 70 -5.48 7.80 23.02
CA LEU A 70 -4.06 7.62 23.35
C LEU A 70 -3.11 8.27 22.32
N GLY A 71 -3.65 9.11 21.44
CA GLY A 71 -2.84 9.94 20.55
C GLY A 71 -2.15 11.06 21.34
N ILE A 72 -1.01 11.52 20.85
CA ILE A 72 -0.32 12.69 21.38
C ILE A 72 -0.83 13.91 20.61
N ASP A 73 -1.19 14.98 21.31
CA ASP A 73 -1.57 16.23 20.66
C ASP A 73 -0.35 16.90 20.03
N HIS A 74 -0.61 17.72 19.01
CA HIS A 74 0.41 18.38 18.20
C HIS A 74 1.40 19.18 19.06
N ASP A 75 0.90 20.01 19.97
CA ASP A 75 1.73 20.93 20.74
C ASP A 75 2.60 20.16 21.75
N THR A 76 2.00 19.18 22.44
CA THR A 76 2.75 18.27 23.32
C THR A 76 3.83 17.50 22.57
N PHE A 77 3.58 17.05 21.35
CA PHE A 77 4.57 16.36 20.54
C PHE A 77 5.79 17.25 20.21
N TRP A 78 5.55 18.46 19.68
CA TRP A 78 6.65 19.33 19.24
C TRP A 78 7.46 19.90 20.40
N THR A 79 6.81 20.32 21.49
CA THR A 79 7.52 20.79 22.68
C THR A 79 8.40 19.70 23.29
N GLY A 80 7.92 18.45 23.32
CA GLY A 80 8.71 17.31 23.80
C GLY A 80 9.92 17.02 22.91
N LEU A 81 9.77 17.15 21.58
CA LEU A 81 10.87 16.96 20.64
C LEU A 81 11.94 18.04 20.78
N GLU A 82 11.54 19.31 20.85
CA GLU A 82 12.45 20.45 21.06
C GLU A 82 13.25 20.28 22.36
N SER A 83 12.59 19.88 23.44
CA SER A 83 13.23 19.65 24.74
C SER A 83 14.23 18.48 24.70
N ALA A 84 13.90 17.39 23.99
CA ALA A 84 14.80 16.23 23.86
C ALA A 84 16.06 16.53 23.02
N VAL A 85 15.95 17.44 22.04
CA VAL A 85 17.08 17.90 21.22
C VAL A 85 18.02 18.80 22.02
N GLU A 86 17.48 19.63 22.92
CA GLU A 86 18.26 20.50 23.81
C GLU A 86 19.02 19.73 24.90
N GLU A 87 18.44 18.66 25.46
CA GLU A 87 19.12 17.81 26.47
C GLU A 87 20.26 16.96 25.90
N THR A 88 20.29 16.74 24.59
CA THR A 88 21.32 15.93 23.92
C THR A 88 22.46 16.80 23.34
N SER A 89 22.35 18.13 23.43
CA SER A 89 23.33 19.11 22.93
C SER A 89 24.24 19.65 24.03
#